data_AF-A0A956BXC2-F1
#
_entry.id   AF-A0A956BXC2-F1
#
_cell.length_a   1.000
_cell.length_b   1.000
_cell.length_c   1.000
_cell.angle_alpha   90.00
_cell.angle_beta   90.00
_cell.angle_gamma   90.00
#
_symmetry.space_group_name_H-M   'P 1'
#
loop_
_entity.id
_entity.type
_entity.pdbx_description
1 polymer ?
#
loop_
_entity_poly.entity_id
_entity_poly.type
_entity_poly.pdbx_seq_one_letter_code
_entity_poly.pdbx_strand_id
1 'polypeptide(L)'
;RFDVTDFEQTLTREDILAFPRDVQDRLWLLDLDLRSGPTTPRLLDSALEAIKDVNPAELSPAARNMQALLRMTPETAQLEGTALEQLIGLAPLLGLAPAQVLADLLGVDVEDEILTPAAVSQTVLENVIAVHPNTQTRLGPRSPDNPEGIYPVTPGTLPLTLADAADNFASLSRRYGPVFIDGVYHPGFISGASRARVLEDGFSITVRANANALPYKGVDLSNGGVASVNSVRSQIEDLFDFGDPRWLTIDGLVPGDPVIEELTFRMVEDERFIFGGRAPLPAGEGDSFGWTLPRWTLEYVILSGARSTFASQSASVSYRQPDREDPLFLAQVVDGYQTIDVVGGVGAPPAPSYLWDLLLEVAQTRLHDGGLAEGDADVEFTLRDVPVGTDTALIEQTMRDNLASDPNSLLDIAQQLIDSTRGEADFYYVRSEPREGASEGEDWLFYVEEDDIARGDDGQLVRPYDYANPGFFADAELRVRVSSRDEAARDTRHEKVRIAPGDVLYVAGTGTTVYQLEVLDKPSLGRIAIRITRVR
;
A
#
# COMPACT_ATOMS: atom_id res chain seq x y z
N ARG A 1 -30.04 24.34 17.05
CA ARG A 1 -28.99 24.34 16.02
C ARG A 1 -27.98 25.40 16.45
N PHE A 2 -26.74 24.99 16.70
CA PHE A 2 -25.61 25.87 16.97
C PHE A 2 -24.54 25.42 15.99
N ASP A 3 -24.61 25.97 14.78
CA ASP A 3 -23.65 25.68 13.72
C ASP A 3 -22.32 26.30 14.16
N VAL A 4 -21.34 25.47 14.47
CA VAL A 4 -19.98 25.92 14.75
C VAL A 4 -19.23 25.82 13.44
N THR A 5 -18.92 26.99 12.89
CA THR A 5 -17.97 27.10 11.80
C THR A 5 -16.57 27.02 12.38
N ASP A 6 -15.65 26.39 11.65
CA ASP A 6 -14.22 26.43 11.95
C ASP A 6 -13.82 25.66 13.21
N PHE A 7 -14.49 24.54 13.50
CA PHE A 7 -14.03 23.65 14.55
C PHE A 7 -12.71 22.99 14.12
N GLU A 8 -11.67 23.11 14.94
CA GLU A 8 -10.37 22.51 14.68
C GLU A 8 -10.17 21.29 15.58
N GLN A 9 -9.78 20.16 14.98
CA GLN A 9 -9.29 18.99 15.69
C GLN A 9 -7.84 18.75 15.33
N THR A 10 -6.99 18.72 16.34
CA THR A 10 -5.59 18.35 16.18
C THR A 10 -5.41 16.89 16.56
N LEU A 11 -4.84 16.11 15.64
CA LEU A 11 -4.44 14.73 15.84
C LEU A 11 -2.92 14.65 15.92
N THR A 12 -2.42 14.04 16.98
CA THR A 12 -1.01 13.70 17.15
C THR A 12 -0.73 12.31 16.57
N ARG A 13 0.56 11.91 16.57
CA ARG A 13 0.96 10.54 16.22
C ARG A 13 0.29 9.50 17.12
N GLU A 14 0.17 9.79 18.42
CA GLU A 14 -0.48 8.89 19.38
C GLU A 14 -1.96 8.69 19.04
N ASP A 15 -2.66 9.75 18.65
CA ASP A 15 -4.08 9.68 18.26
C ASP A 15 -4.27 8.83 17.00
N ILE A 16 -3.39 8.98 15.99
CA ILE A 16 -3.43 8.16 14.77
C ILE A 16 -3.24 6.67 15.09
N LEU A 17 -2.30 6.34 15.98
CA LEU A 17 -2.03 4.96 16.40
C LEU A 17 -3.10 4.39 17.32
N ALA A 18 -3.94 5.23 17.92
CA ALA A 18 -5.08 4.83 18.73
C ALA A 18 -6.32 4.46 17.90
N PHE A 19 -6.36 4.77 16.60
CA PHE A 19 -7.49 4.40 15.75
C PHE A 19 -7.66 2.88 15.63
N PRO A 20 -8.88 2.39 15.37
CA PRO A 20 -9.09 1.00 14.95
C PRO A 20 -8.19 0.62 13.77
N ARG A 21 -7.68 -0.63 13.74
CA ARG A 21 -6.74 -1.07 12.70
C ARG A 21 -7.26 -0.93 11.29
N ASP A 22 -8.56 -1.17 11.08
CA ASP A 22 -9.17 -1.01 9.76
C ASP A 22 -9.17 0.44 9.28
N VAL A 23 -9.23 1.41 10.20
CA VAL A 23 -9.05 2.83 9.89
C VAL A 23 -7.57 3.11 9.59
N GLN A 24 -6.65 2.62 10.42
CA GLN A 24 -5.20 2.78 10.20
C GLN A 24 -4.76 2.28 8.82
N ASP A 25 -5.27 1.11 8.40
CA ASP A 25 -4.94 0.50 7.11
C ASP A 25 -5.58 1.24 5.92
N ARG A 26 -6.70 1.96 6.13
CA ARG A 26 -7.38 2.78 5.12
C ARG A 26 -6.81 4.19 4.96
N LEU A 27 -6.17 4.73 6.00
CA LEU A 27 -5.51 6.04 5.96
C LEU A 27 -4.23 5.96 5.10
N TRP A 28 -4.42 5.80 3.79
CA TRP A 28 -3.38 5.68 2.80
C TRP A 28 -2.60 7.00 2.70
N LEU A 29 -1.28 6.88 2.79
CA LEU A 29 -0.36 8.01 2.70
C LEU A 29 0.10 8.21 1.25
N LEU A 30 0.78 7.20 0.70
CA LEU A 30 1.29 7.23 -0.67
C LEU A 30 1.70 5.83 -1.13
N ASP A 31 1.76 5.66 -2.44
CA ASP A 31 2.40 4.52 -3.10
C ASP A 31 3.85 4.92 -3.40
N LEU A 32 4.80 4.47 -2.57
CA LEU A 32 6.19 4.90 -2.63
C LEU A 32 6.85 4.30 -3.87
N ASP A 33 7.23 5.14 -4.82
CA ASP A 33 7.87 4.69 -6.07
C ASP A 33 9.28 4.15 -5.82
N LEU A 34 9.47 2.86 -6.10
CA LEU A 34 10.74 2.16 -5.95
C LEU A 34 11.50 2.03 -7.28
N ARG A 35 10.87 2.38 -8.41
CA ARG A 35 11.47 2.22 -9.73
C ARG A 35 12.58 3.22 -9.93
N SER A 36 13.68 2.79 -10.54
CA SER A 36 14.81 3.67 -10.82
C SER A 36 14.37 4.92 -11.60
N GLY A 37 14.64 6.09 -11.02
CA GLY A 37 14.27 7.36 -11.61
C GLY A 37 15.32 7.83 -12.62
N PRO A 38 14.95 8.55 -13.70
CA PRO A 38 15.92 9.04 -14.69
C PRO A 38 16.87 10.12 -14.15
N THR A 39 16.60 10.71 -12.98
CA THR A 39 17.39 11.83 -12.41
C THR A 39 17.59 11.77 -10.88
N THR A 40 16.95 10.84 -10.17
CA THR A 40 17.08 10.69 -8.71
C THR A 40 17.04 9.20 -8.36
N PRO A 41 18.07 8.66 -7.69
CA PRO A 41 18.02 7.31 -7.13
C PRO A 41 16.81 7.17 -6.20
N ARG A 42 16.03 6.10 -6.37
CA ARG A 42 14.95 5.79 -5.43
C ARG A 42 15.47 4.93 -4.28
N LEU A 43 14.59 4.55 -3.36
CA LEU A 43 14.91 3.72 -2.21
C LEU A 43 15.68 2.44 -2.61
N LEU A 44 15.27 1.74 -3.66
CA LEU A 44 15.90 0.47 -4.06
C LEU A 44 17.29 0.68 -4.67
N ASP A 45 17.48 1.70 -5.52
CA ASP A 45 18.80 2.02 -6.07
C ASP A 45 19.75 2.48 -4.96
N SER A 46 19.24 3.34 -4.06
CA SER A 46 19.99 3.84 -2.92
C SER A 46 20.37 2.70 -1.96
N ALA A 47 19.50 1.70 -1.81
CA ALA A 47 19.78 0.49 -1.04
C ALA A 47 20.90 -0.35 -1.66
N LEU A 48 20.86 -0.58 -2.97
CA LEU A 48 21.89 -1.36 -3.68
C LEU A 48 23.26 -0.67 -3.67
N GLU A 49 23.30 0.66 -3.80
CA GLU A 49 24.55 1.41 -3.66
C GLU A 49 25.03 1.44 -2.21
N ALA A 50 24.11 1.60 -1.24
CA ALA A 50 24.48 1.59 0.17
C ALA A 50 25.11 0.26 0.59
N ILE A 51 24.54 -0.90 0.22
CA ILE A 51 25.14 -2.20 0.56
C ILE A 51 26.51 -2.36 -0.08
N LYS A 52 26.72 -1.86 -1.29
CA LYS A 52 28.04 -1.90 -1.95
C LYS A 52 29.09 -1.21 -1.08
N ASP A 53 28.77 -0.11 -0.42
CA ASP A 53 29.72 0.70 0.35
C ASP A 53 29.89 0.29 1.83
N VAL A 54 29.07 -0.63 2.34
CA VAL A 54 29.24 -1.16 3.72
C VAL A 54 30.59 -1.88 3.85
N ASN A 55 31.27 -1.67 4.98
CA ASN A 55 32.48 -2.42 5.31
C ASN A 55 32.17 -3.93 5.36
N PRO A 56 32.80 -4.78 4.52
CA PRO A 56 32.48 -6.21 4.48
C PRO A 56 32.61 -6.90 5.84
N ALA A 57 33.52 -6.44 6.70
CA ALA A 57 33.73 -7.02 8.04
C ALA A 57 32.51 -6.87 8.97
N GLU A 58 31.57 -5.97 8.64
CA GLU A 58 30.34 -5.71 9.40
C GLU A 58 29.15 -6.53 8.88
N LEU A 59 29.29 -7.13 7.70
CA LEU A 59 28.24 -7.94 7.06
C LEU A 59 28.29 -9.40 7.52
N SER A 60 27.14 -10.07 7.52
CA SER A 60 27.07 -11.54 7.65
C SER A 60 27.79 -12.21 6.46
N PRO A 61 28.18 -13.50 6.55
CA PRO A 61 28.75 -14.22 5.41
C PRO A 61 27.90 -14.12 4.13
N ALA A 62 26.60 -14.40 4.22
CA ALA A 62 25.69 -14.33 3.08
C ALA A 62 25.58 -12.89 2.51
N ALA A 63 25.47 -11.87 3.37
CA ALA A 63 25.41 -10.48 2.93
C ALA A 63 26.73 -10.00 2.28
N ARG A 64 27.89 -10.46 2.78
CA ARG A 64 29.19 -10.22 2.11
C ARG A 64 29.24 -10.86 0.73
N ASN A 65 28.76 -12.09 0.61
CA ASN A 65 28.78 -12.80 -0.66
C ASN A 65 27.83 -12.14 -1.67
N MET A 66 26.66 -11.67 -1.21
CA MET A 66 25.77 -10.83 -2.02
C MET A 66 26.45 -9.51 -2.44
N GLN A 67 27.11 -8.81 -1.52
CA GLN A 67 27.86 -7.59 -1.84
C GLN A 67 28.94 -7.87 -2.91
N ALA A 68 29.62 -9.00 -2.80
CA ALA A 68 30.65 -9.43 -3.75
C ALA A 68 30.05 -9.88 -5.10
N LEU A 69 28.83 -10.41 -5.12
CA LEU A 69 28.07 -10.74 -6.33
C LEU A 69 27.61 -9.47 -7.05
N LEU A 70 27.11 -8.47 -6.31
CA LEU A 70 26.70 -7.16 -6.86
C LEU A 70 27.84 -6.38 -7.50
N ARG A 71 29.09 -6.68 -7.11
CA ARG A 71 30.32 -6.08 -7.66
C ARG A 71 31.06 -7.06 -8.61
N MET A 72 30.43 -8.16 -9.00
CA MET A 72 31.09 -9.20 -9.78
C MET A 72 31.36 -8.73 -11.21
N THR A 73 32.60 -8.93 -11.64
CA THR A 73 33.12 -8.64 -12.98
C THR A 73 33.62 -9.94 -13.61
N PRO A 74 33.86 -10.01 -14.93
CA PRO A 74 34.50 -11.18 -15.53
C PRO A 74 35.85 -11.54 -14.90
N GLU A 75 36.62 -10.55 -14.42
CA GLU A 75 37.89 -10.77 -13.72
C GLU A 75 37.70 -11.45 -12.35
N THR A 76 36.62 -11.13 -11.64
CA THR A 76 36.37 -11.59 -10.26
C THR A 76 35.40 -12.77 -10.17
N ALA A 77 34.84 -13.21 -11.31
CA ALA A 77 33.92 -14.34 -11.39
C ALA A 77 34.59 -15.66 -11.01
N GLN A 78 33.90 -16.47 -10.20
CA GLN A 78 34.35 -17.81 -9.83
C GLN A 78 33.81 -18.83 -10.83
N LEU A 79 34.71 -19.48 -11.58
CA LEU A 79 34.34 -20.45 -12.61
C LEU A 79 34.44 -21.91 -12.13
N GLU A 80 35.22 -22.18 -11.08
CA GLU A 80 35.38 -23.54 -10.54
C GLU A 80 34.05 -24.07 -9.99
N GLY A 81 33.70 -25.32 -10.32
CA GLY A 81 32.42 -25.92 -9.91
C GLY A 81 31.23 -25.55 -10.80
N THR A 82 31.44 -24.80 -11.87
CA THR A 82 30.40 -24.36 -12.82
C THR A 82 30.58 -24.99 -14.20
N ALA A 83 29.58 -24.86 -15.07
CA ALA A 83 29.68 -25.21 -16.49
C ALA A 83 30.81 -24.46 -17.21
N LEU A 84 31.25 -23.31 -16.68
CA LEU A 84 32.35 -22.50 -17.22
C LEU A 84 33.72 -22.90 -16.69
N GLU A 85 33.83 -23.87 -15.77
CA GLU A 85 35.11 -24.33 -15.21
C GLU A 85 36.12 -24.71 -16.31
N GLN A 86 35.61 -25.29 -17.41
CA GLN A 86 36.45 -25.68 -18.53
C GLN A 86 37.20 -24.51 -19.20
N LEU A 87 36.69 -23.28 -19.07
CA LEU A 87 37.38 -22.10 -19.58
C LEU A 87 38.71 -21.85 -18.85
N ILE A 88 38.84 -22.29 -17.59
CA ILE A 88 40.09 -22.21 -16.81
C ILE A 88 41.21 -22.99 -17.52
N GLY A 89 40.89 -24.17 -18.05
CA GLY A 89 41.86 -24.99 -18.80
C GLY A 89 42.02 -24.57 -20.25
N LEU A 90 40.95 -24.07 -20.88
CA LEU A 90 40.92 -23.74 -22.31
C LEU A 90 41.60 -22.40 -22.64
N ALA A 91 41.32 -21.33 -21.89
CA ALA A 91 41.81 -19.99 -22.20
C ALA A 91 43.35 -19.89 -22.23
N PRO A 92 44.12 -20.51 -21.31
CA PRO A 92 45.57 -20.49 -21.37
C PRO A 92 46.17 -21.12 -22.63
N LEU A 93 45.50 -22.14 -23.21
CA LEU A 93 45.93 -22.77 -24.47
C LEU A 93 45.81 -21.82 -25.67
N LEU A 94 44.96 -20.81 -25.55
CA LEU A 94 44.74 -19.74 -26.51
C LEU A 94 45.60 -18.50 -26.20
N GLY A 95 46.38 -18.51 -25.11
CA GLY A 95 47.18 -17.37 -24.66
C GLY A 95 46.35 -16.26 -23.99
N LEU A 96 45.18 -16.61 -23.45
CA LEU A 96 44.23 -15.67 -22.85
C LEU A 96 43.95 -16.01 -21.39
N ALA A 97 43.48 -15.01 -20.64
CA ALA A 97 42.88 -15.24 -19.34
C ALA A 97 41.43 -15.72 -19.49
N PRO A 98 40.92 -16.62 -18.62
CA PRO A 98 39.51 -17.04 -18.64
C PRO A 98 38.54 -15.86 -18.55
N ALA A 99 38.88 -14.84 -17.76
CA ALA A 99 38.14 -13.60 -17.64
C ALA A 99 37.91 -12.89 -18.98
N GLN A 100 38.93 -12.88 -19.86
CA GLN A 100 38.81 -12.28 -21.20
C GLN A 100 37.81 -13.04 -22.06
N VAL A 101 37.82 -14.38 -21.99
CA VAL A 101 36.87 -15.21 -22.76
C VAL A 101 35.45 -14.98 -22.26
N LEU A 102 35.24 -14.90 -20.94
CA LEU A 102 33.95 -14.59 -20.36
C LEU A 102 33.46 -13.19 -20.76
N ALA A 103 34.31 -12.17 -20.64
CA ALA A 103 34.02 -10.80 -21.06
C ALA A 103 33.58 -10.72 -22.53
N ASP A 104 34.32 -11.38 -23.43
CA ASP A 104 34.01 -11.39 -24.86
C ASP A 104 32.68 -12.11 -25.17
N LEU A 105 32.33 -13.17 -24.41
CA LEU A 105 31.03 -13.85 -24.55
C LEU A 105 29.87 -12.95 -24.10
N LEU A 106 30.03 -12.29 -22.95
CA LEU A 106 29.03 -11.40 -22.37
C LEU A 106 28.91 -10.07 -23.14
N GLY A 107 29.95 -9.66 -23.86
CA GLY A 107 30.01 -8.36 -24.54
C GLY A 107 30.22 -7.18 -23.59
N VAL A 108 30.95 -7.41 -22.49
CA VAL A 108 31.29 -6.41 -21.47
C VAL A 108 32.82 -6.34 -21.30
N ASP A 109 33.34 -5.28 -20.70
CA ASP A 109 34.77 -5.23 -20.36
C ASP A 109 35.09 -6.13 -19.15
N VAL A 110 36.35 -6.57 -19.03
CA VAL A 110 36.79 -7.49 -17.96
C VAL A 110 36.65 -6.92 -16.54
N GLU A 111 36.65 -5.60 -16.43
CA GLU A 111 36.53 -4.84 -15.17
C GLU A 111 35.10 -4.31 -14.94
N ASP A 112 34.19 -4.46 -15.90
CA ASP A 112 32.81 -3.98 -15.77
C ASP A 112 31.97 -4.95 -14.94
N GLU A 113 31.04 -4.40 -14.15
CA GLU A 113 30.04 -5.20 -13.44
C GLU A 113 29.19 -5.98 -14.45
N ILE A 114 29.03 -7.28 -14.24
CA ILE A 114 28.28 -8.15 -15.15
C ILE A 114 26.81 -7.72 -15.25
N LEU A 115 26.21 -7.31 -14.12
CA LEU A 115 24.85 -6.78 -14.07
C LEU A 115 24.88 -5.35 -13.55
N THR A 116 24.22 -4.44 -14.27
CA THR A 116 24.10 -3.03 -13.84
C THR A 116 23.17 -2.90 -12.62
N PRO A 117 23.36 -1.88 -11.76
CA PRO A 117 22.45 -1.61 -10.65
C PRO A 117 20.97 -1.50 -11.07
N ALA A 118 20.70 -0.87 -12.21
CA ALA A 118 19.35 -0.75 -12.74
C ALA A 118 18.72 -2.11 -13.09
N ALA A 119 19.48 -3.03 -13.68
CA ALA A 119 19.00 -4.38 -14.00
C ALA A 119 18.71 -5.19 -12.72
N VAL A 120 19.56 -5.05 -11.69
CA VAL A 120 19.34 -5.68 -10.39
C VAL A 120 18.11 -5.10 -9.69
N SER A 121 18.01 -3.76 -9.58
CA SER A 121 16.84 -3.05 -9.01
C SER A 121 15.54 -3.51 -9.67
N GLN A 122 15.49 -3.48 -11.01
CA GLN A 122 14.29 -3.87 -11.74
C GLN A 122 13.89 -5.32 -11.44
N THR A 123 14.85 -6.23 -11.41
CA THR A 123 14.59 -7.64 -11.21
C THR A 123 14.13 -7.96 -9.79
N VAL A 124 14.75 -7.33 -8.77
CA VAL A 124 14.29 -7.43 -7.38
C VAL A 124 12.87 -6.87 -7.24
N LEU A 125 12.61 -5.72 -7.86
CA LEU A 125 11.29 -5.10 -7.85
C LEU A 125 10.22 -6.02 -8.46
N GLU A 126 10.49 -6.60 -9.62
CA GLU A 126 9.53 -7.42 -10.37
C GLU A 126 9.29 -8.81 -9.75
N ASN A 127 10.35 -9.42 -9.21
CA ASN A 127 10.33 -10.84 -8.82
C ASN A 127 10.28 -11.07 -7.31
N VAL A 128 10.62 -10.06 -6.49
CA VAL A 128 10.53 -10.14 -5.03
C VAL A 128 9.46 -9.22 -4.50
N ILE A 129 9.53 -7.92 -4.81
CA ILE A 129 8.64 -6.94 -4.20
C ILE A 129 7.24 -7.05 -4.79
N ALA A 130 7.09 -6.96 -6.12
CA ALA A 130 5.79 -6.89 -6.78
C ALA A 130 4.94 -8.17 -6.65
N VAL A 131 5.57 -9.31 -6.35
CA VAL A 131 4.87 -10.60 -6.15
C VAL A 131 4.40 -10.79 -4.71
N HIS A 132 4.78 -9.90 -3.79
CA HIS A 132 4.30 -9.94 -2.41
C HIS A 132 2.80 -9.60 -2.34
N PRO A 133 1.95 -10.38 -1.66
CA PRO A 133 0.51 -10.10 -1.58
C PRO A 133 0.15 -8.66 -1.16
N ASN A 134 0.81 -8.14 -0.11
CA ASN A 134 0.58 -6.78 0.40
C ASN A 134 1.13 -5.64 -0.48
N THR A 135 1.70 -5.93 -1.65
CA THR A 135 2.08 -4.93 -2.67
C THR A 135 1.20 -5.02 -3.92
N GLN A 136 0.20 -5.91 -3.94
CA GLN A 136 -0.71 -6.05 -5.09
C GLN A 136 -1.96 -5.21 -4.91
N THR A 137 -2.47 -5.13 -3.67
CA THR A 137 -3.65 -4.35 -3.32
C THR A 137 -3.43 -3.58 -2.03
N ARG A 138 -4.21 -2.50 -1.86
CA ARG A 138 -4.27 -1.71 -0.64
C ARG A 138 -5.72 -1.37 -0.31
N LEU A 139 -5.97 -1.10 0.96
CA LEU A 139 -7.23 -0.50 1.37
C LEU A 139 -7.22 1.00 1.03
N GLY A 140 -8.41 1.53 0.80
CA GLY A 140 -8.64 2.92 0.47
C GLY A 140 -10.11 3.28 0.70
N PRO A 141 -10.57 4.37 0.08
CA PRO A 141 -11.90 4.92 0.32
C PRO A 141 -12.98 3.95 -0.15
N ARG A 142 -14.08 3.84 0.59
CA ARG A 142 -15.24 3.04 0.14
C ARG A 142 -16.19 3.93 -0.66
N SER A 143 -16.62 3.44 -1.81
CA SER A 143 -17.59 4.13 -2.67
C SER A 143 -18.67 3.16 -3.15
N PRO A 144 -19.80 3.65 -3.70
CA PRO A 144 -20.80 2.78 -4.32
C PRO A 144 -20.22 1.86 -5.41
N ASP A 145 -19.20 2.33 -6.14
CA ASP A 145 -18.53 1.58 -7.21
C ASP A 145 -17.41 0.65 -6.68
N ASN A 146 -16.89 0.89 -5.48
CA ASN A 146 -15.93 0.03 -4.79
C ASN A 146 -16.31 -0.13 -3.30
N PRO A 147 -17.32 -0.94 -2.99
CA PRO A 147 -17.87 -1.05 -1.64
C PRO A 147 -16.87 -1.67 -0.65
N GLU A 148 -15.96 -2.52 -1.14
CA GLU A 148 -14.93 -3.15 -0.32
C GLU A 148 -13.77 -2.19 -0.01
N GLY A 149 -13.57 -1.14 -0.83
CA GLY A 149 -12.47 -0.18 -0.68
C GLY A 149 -11.11 -0.78 -0.98
N ILE A 150 -11.04 -1.80 -1.84
CA ILE A 150 -9.80 -2.47 -2.24
C ILE A 150 -9.33 -1.88 -3.57
N TYR A 151 -8.10 -1.37 -3.60
CA TYR A 151 -7.50 -0.73 -4.78
C TYR A 151 -6.25 -1.48 -5.22
N PRO A 152 -6.00 -1.61 -6.53
CA PRO A 152 -4.72 -2.10 -7.02
C PRO A 152 -3.62 -1.12 -6.65
N VAL A 153 -2.49 -1.65 -6.22
CA VAL A 153 -1.27 -0.86 -5.98
C VAL A 153 -0.58 -0.61 -7.31
N THR A 154 -0.02 0.59 -7.48
CA THR A 154 0.74 0.90 -8.70
C THR A 154 1.95 -0.05 -8.81
N PRO A 155 2.15 -0.75 -9.93
CA PRO A 155 3.30 -1.64 -10.08
C PRO A 155 4.62 -0.91 -9.85
N GLY A 156 5.51 -1.53 -9.06
CA GLY A 156 6.79 -0.94 -8.70
C GLY A 156 6.74 0.05 -7.54
N THR A 157 5.65 0.07 -6.77
CA THR A 157 5.49 0.94 -5.60
C THR A 157 5.23 0.16 -4.32
N LEU A 158 5.48 0.81 -3.17
CA LEU A 158 5.20 0.27 -1.84
C LEU A 158 4.06 1.07 -1.18
N PRO A 159 2.91 0.47 -0.88
CA PRO A 159 1.75 1.21 -0.35
C PRO A 159 1.92 1.50 1.15
N LEU A 160 2.18 2.76 1.51
CA LEU A 160 2.38 3.19 2.89
C LEU A 160 1.12 3.85 3.45
N THR A 161 0.84 3.64 4.73
CA THR A 161 -0.25 4.33 5.46
C THR A 161 0.30 5.44 6.35
N LEU A 162 -0.58 6.34 6.78
CA LEU A 162 -0.26 7.35 7.78
C LEU A 162 0.09 6.68 9.13
N ALA A 163 -0.52 5.54 9.43
CA ALA A 163 -0.17 4.75 10.62
C ALA A 163 1.26 4.18 10.54
N ASP A 164 1.70 3.71 9.36
CA ASP A 164 3.10 3.29 9.18
C ASP A 164 4.03 4.46 9.54
N ALA A 165 3.78 5.65 8.98
CA ALA A 165 4.58 6.86 9.28
C ALA A 165 4.49 7.29 10.76
N ALA A 166 3.32 7.23 11.38
CA ALA A 166 3.10 7.55 12.79
C ALA A 166 3.86 6.61 13.74
N ASP A 167 3.95 5.32 13.40
CA ASP A 167 4.72 4.31 14.14
C ASP A 167 6.21 4.26 13.74
N ASN A 168 6.72 5.28 13.04
CA ASN A 168 8.10 5.31 12.53
C ASN A 168 8.49 4.06 11.72
N PHE A 169 7.54 3.49 10.97
CA PHE A 169 7.71 2.30 10.13
C PHE A 169 7.99 1.01 10.92
N ALA A 170 7.78 0.98 12.25
CA ALA A 170 8.03 -0.21 13.07
C ALA A 170 7.14 -1.41 12.68
N SER A 171 6.00 -1.16 12.03
CA SER A 171 5.07 -2.16 11.49
C SER A 171 5.52 -2.82 10.18
N LEU A 172 6.53 -2.29 9.48
CA LEU A 172 6.81 -2.69 8.10
C LEU A 172 7.21 -4.16 7.95
N SER A 173 8.01 -4.71 8.86
CA SER A 173 8.38 -6.13 8.82
C SER A 173 7.20 -7.06 9.09
N ARG A 174 6.16 -6.58 9.79
CA ARG A 174 4.89 -7.33 9.92
C ARG A 174 4.10 -7.30 8.63
N ARG A 175 4.12 -6.18 7.91
CA ARG A 175 3.36 -5.99 6.66
C ARG A 175 4.04 -6.62 5.44
N TYR A 176 5.35 -6.54 5.35
CA TYR A 176 6.14 -6.99 4.19
C TYR A 176 7.11 -8.13 4.51
N GLY A 177 6.92 -8.76 5.67
CA GLY A 177 7.58 -10.01 6.05
C GLY A 177 6.84 -11.25 5.54
N PRO A 178 7.13 -12.43 6.10
CA PRO A 178 6.53 -13.69 5.63
C PRO A 178 5.00 -13.68 5.68
N VAL A 179 4.37 -14.11 4.59
CA VAL A 179 2.91 -14.14 4.46
C VAL A 179 2.45 -15.41 3.73
N PHE A 180 1.32 -15.95 4.17
CA PHE A 180 0.64 -17.08 3.53
C PHE A 180 -0.81 -16.70 3.28
N ILE A 181 -1.16 -16.42 2.01
CA ILE A 181 -2.50 -16.01 1.60
C ILE A 181 -2.89 -16.85 0.39
N ASP A 182 -4.11 -17.39 0.41
CA ASP A 182 -4.72 -18.16 -0.69
C ASP A 182 -3.84 -19.30 -1.24
N GLY A 183 -3.09 -19.96 -0.35
CA GLY A 183 -2.21 -21.08 -0.72
C GLY A 183 -0.86 -20.64 -1.31
N VAL A 184 -0.60 -19.34 -1.43
CA VAL A 184 0.67 -18.77 -1.86
C VAL A 184 1.46 -18.34 -0.62
N TYR A 185 2.61 -18.95 -0.42
CA TYR A 185 3.60 -18.51 0.55
C TYR A 185 4.51 -17.46 -0.10
N HIS A 186 4.83 -16.38 0.60
CA HIS A 186 5.89 -15.45 0.23
C HIS A 186 6.78 -15.21 1.47
N PRO A 187 8.12 -15.27 1.39
CA PRO A 187 9.01 -15.15 2.55
C PRO A 187 9.11 -13.73 3.12
N GLY A 188 8.58 -12.76 2.38
CA GLY A 188 8.74 -11.34 2.69
C GLY A 188 10.05 -10.78 2.14
N PHE A 189 10.17 -9.47 2.15
CA PHE A 189 11.38 -8.75 1.73
C PHE A 189 11.84 -7.71 2.75
N ILE A 190 11.07 -7.48 3.80
CA ILE A 190 11.47 -6.69 4.98
C ILE A 190 11.45 -7.59 6.20
N SER A 191 12.57 -7.63 6.93
CA SER A 191 12.68 -8.37 8.19
C SER A 191 13.15 -7.46 9.34
N GLY A 192 13.11 -7.99 10.57
CA GLY A 192 13.64 -7.29 11.75
C GLY A 192 12.90 -6.00 12.13
N ALA A 193 13.64 -5.11 12.80
CA ALA A 193 13.15 -3.77 13.14
C ALA A 193 13.38 -2.83 11.96
N SER A 194 12.37 -2.02 11.65
CA SER A 194 12.45 -0.93 10.69
C SER A 194 12.21 0.38 11.40
N ARG A 195 12.93 1.42 10.99
CA ARG A 195 12.82 2.76 11.54
C ARG A 195 12.98 3.78 10.43
N ALA A 196 12.06 4.71 10.34
CA ALA A 196 12.17 5.85 9.44
C ALA A 196 11.90 7.16 10.17
N ARG A 197 12.53 8.23 9.70
CA ARG A 197 12.24 9.59 10.17
C ARG A 197 11.48 10.33 9.08
N VAL A 198 10.15 10.17 9.13
CA VAL A 198 9.22 10.86 8.22
C VAL A 198 8.47 11.95 8.98
N LEU A 199 8.03 11.64 10.21
CA LEU A 199 7.31 12.54 11.10
C LEU A 199 8.19 12.90 12.30
N GLU A 200 8.27 14.19 12.63
CA GLU A 200 8.97 14.68 13.82
C GLU A 200 8.16 14.39 15.10
N ASP A 201 8.80 14.54 16.27
CA ASP A 201 8.14 14.32 17.57
C ASP A 201 6.96 15.28 17.79
N GLY A 202 7.02 16.47 17.18
CA GLY A 202 5.95 17.48 17.20
C GLY A 202 4.89 17.32 16.12
N PHE A 203 4.86 16.19 15.40
CA PHE A 203 3.93 16.00 14.29
C PHE A 203 2.47 16.13 14.73
N SER A 204 1.71 16.91 13.98
CA SER A 204 0.28 17.03 14.17
C SER A 204 -0.45 17.31 12.86
N ILE A 205 -1.67 16.79 12.77
CA ILE A 205 -2.62 17.11 11.70
C ILE A 205 -3.77 17.86 12.33
N THR A 206 -3.99 19.11 11.92
CA THR A 206 -5.18 19.87 12.32
C THR A 206 -6.18 19.88 11.18
N VAL A 207 -7.33 19.24 11.41
CA VAL A 207 -8.47 19.21 10.47
C VAL A 207 -9.50 20.23 10.92
N ARG A 208 -9.98 21.06 9.98
CA ARG A 208 -11.04 22.03 10.24
C ARG A 208 -12.36 21.56 9.63
N ALA A 209 -13.37 21.45 10.49
CA ALA A 209 -14.71 21.01 10.14
C ALA A 209 -15.77 22.05 10.53
N ASN A 210 -16.84 22.10 9.74
CA ASN A 210 -18.06 22.85 10.02
C ASN A 210 -19.11 21.89 10.58
N ALA A 211 -19.17 21.75 11.90
CA ALA A 211 -20.05 20.79 12.54
C ALA A 211 -21.15 21.46 13.37
N ASN A 212 -22.30 20.79 13.45
CA ASN A 212 -23.29 21.11 14.47
C ASN A 212 -22.82 20.61 15.84
N ALA A 213 -22.34 21.52 16.69
CA ALA A 213 -21.75 21.16 17.99
C ALA A 213 -22.76 20.76 19.08
N LEU A 214 -24.06 20.84 18.80
CA LEU A 214 -25.12 20.40 19.71
C LEU A 214 -25.98 19.33 19.04
N PRO A 215 -26.24 18.19 19.72
CA PRO A 215 -27.10 17.16 19.18
C PRO A 215 -28.52 17.71 18.96
N TYR A 216 -29.17 17.26 17.89
CA TYR A 216 -30.58 17.55 17.65
C TYR A 216 -31.41 17.00 18.80
N LYS A 217 -32.45 17.73 19.19
CA LYS A 217 -33.41 17.25 20.20
C LYS A 217 -34.52 16.48 19.52
N GLY A 218 -34.73 15.27 20.01
CA GLY A 218 -35.73 14.35 19.50
C GLY A 218 -36.53 13.72 20.61
N VAL A 219 -37.28 12.70 20.22
CA VAL A 219 -38.21 11.99 21.09
C VAL A 219 -37.89 10.50 21.01
N ASP A 220 -37.77 9.88 22.18
CA ASP A 220 -37.81 8.43 22.34
C ASP A 220 -39.27 8.02 22.56
N LEU A 221 -39.87 7.36 21.58
CA LEU A 221 -41.25 6.91 21.58
C LEU A 221 -41.49 5.78 22.59
N SER A 222 -40.47 5.04 23.00
CA SER A 222 -40.61 3.94 23.97
C SER A 222 -41.04 4.43 25.36
N ASN A 223 -40.61 5.64 25.72
CA ASN A 223 -40.89 6.26 27.01
C ASN A 223 -41.50 7.67 26.91
N GLY A 224 -41.65 8.22 25.69
CA GLY A 224 -42.16 9.57 25.43
C GLY A 224 -41.21 10.68 25.90
N GLY A 225 -39.96 10.34 26.19
CA GLY A 225 -38.94 11.22 26.75
C GLY A 225 -38.20 12.02 25.68
N VAL A 226 -37.50 13.06 26.14
CA VAL A 226 -36.61 13.84 25.28
C VAL A 226 -35.31 13.08 25.10
N ALA A 227 -34.96 12.79 23.85
CA ALA A 227 -33.71 12.19 23.45
C ALA A 227 -32.89 13.17 22.59
N SER A 228 -31.67 12.78 22.20
CA SER A 228 -30.87 13.59 21.29
C SER A 228 -30.02 12.78 20.32
N VAL A 229 -29.91 13.27 19.08
CA VAL A 229 -29.28 12.59 17.94
C VAL A 229 -28.18 13.45 17.35
N ASN A 230 -27.07 12.81 16.98
CA ASN A 230 -26.00 13.41 16.19
C ASN A 230 -26.04 12.85 14.77
N SER A 231 -26.60 13.60 13.83
CA SER A 231 -26.66 13.19 12.43
C SER A 231 -25.45 13.69 11.63
N VAL A 232 -24.22 13.52 12.15
CA VAL A 232 -22.99 14.02 11.52
C VAL A 232 -22.78 13.38 10.14
N ARG A 233 -23.16 12.10 9.97
CA ARG A 233 -23.06 11.35 8.70
C ARG A 233 -23.91 11.90 7.58
N SER A 234 -25.05 12.52 7.89
CA SER A 234 -25.92 13.13 6.86
C SER A 234 -25.42 14.49 6.39
N GLN A 235 -24.46 15.09 7.10
CA GLN A 235 -23.89 16.42 6.81
C GLN A 235 -22.46 16.33 6.28
N ILE A 236 -21.95 15.12 5.99
CA ILE A 236 -20.54 14.90 5.67
C ILE A 236 -20.07 15.68 4.43
N GLU A 237 -20.95 15.83 3.43
CA GLU A 237 -20.63 16.52 2.18
C GLU A 237 -20.34 18.03 2.40
N ASP A 238 -20.94 18.63 3.44
CA ASP A 238 -20.74 20.03 3.83
C ASP A 238 -19.84 20.20 5.07
N LEU A 239 -19.39 19.09 5.68
CA LEU A 239 -18.63 19.09 6.93
C LEU A 239 -17.23 19.68 6.75
N PHE A 240 -16.62 19.51 5.58
CA PHE A 240 -15.28 20.00 5.29
C PHE A 240 -15.30 20.92 4.06
N ASP A 241 -14.72 22.12 4.20
CA ASP A 241 -14.52 23.03 3.07
C ASP A 241 -13.15 22.75 2.42
N PHE A 242 -13.08 21.74 1.56
CA PHE A 242 -11.83 21.36 0.87
C PHE A 242 -11.29 22.47 -0.07
N GLY A 243 -12.09 23.51 -0.35
CA GLY A 243 -11.67 24.69 -1.11
C GLY A 243 -10.87 25.71 -0.29
N ASP A 244 -11.01 25.74 1.04
CA ASP A 244 -10.19 26.58 1.93
C ASP A 244 -8.87 25.85 2.23
N PRO A 245 -7.69 26.34 1.81
CA PRO A 245 -6.42 25.65 2.06
C PRO A 245 -6.12 25.38 3.55
N ARG A 246 -6.82 26.07 4.47
CA ARG A 246 -6.73 25.86 5.93
C ARG A 246 -7.62 24.71 6.43
N TRP A 247 -8.32 23.98 5.55
CA TRP A 247 -9.11 22.81 5.94
C TRP A 247 -8.25 21.71 6.57
N LEU A 248 -6.97 21.66 6.17
CA LEU A 248 -5.95 20.80 6.74
C LEU A 248 -4.69 21.61 7.01
N THR A 249 -4.11 21.47 8.19
CA THR A 249 -2.75 21.92 8.49
C THR A 249 -1.95 20.70 8.93
N ILE A 250 -0.76 20.52 8.35
CA ILE A 250 0.14 19.42 8.68
C ILE A 250 1.43 20.07 9.19
N ASP A 251 1.77 19.80 10.45
CA ASP A 251 2.98 20.29 11.09
C ASP A 251 3.87 19.11 11.47
N GLY A 252 5.20 19.33 11.50
CA GLY A 252 6.17 18.33 11.93
C GLY A 252 6.46 17.23 10.92
N LEU A 253 6.38 17.52 9.61
CA LEU A 253 7.05 16.70 8.59
C LEU A 253 8.53 17.04 8.56
N VAL A 254 9.40 16.04 8.34
CA VAL A 254 10.85 16.28 8.20
C VAL A 254 11.12 17.22 7.02
N PRO A 255 11.97 18.26 7.18
CA PRO A 255 12.29 19.15 6.08
C PRO A 255 13.16 18.46 5.01
N GLY A 256 12.82 18.66 3.74
CA GLY A 256 13.59 18.15 2.60
C GLY A 256 13.28 16.69 2.28
N ASP A 257 14.32 15.87 2.13
CA ASP A 257 14.20 14.47 1.74
C ASP A 257 14.16 13.56 3.00
N PRO A 258 13.05 12.85 3.26
CA PRO A 258 12.98 11.89 4.35
C PRO A 258 13.92 10.72 4.11
N VAL A 259 14.40 10.15 5.22
CA VAL A 259 15.33 9.01 5.23
C VAL A 259 14.74 7.84 6.01
N ILE A 260 15.02 6.63 5.53
CA ILE A 260 14.83 5.41 6.30
C ILE A 260 16.11 5.20 7.13
N GLU A 261 15.99 5.42 8.44
CA GLU A 261 17.12 5.33 9.37
C GLU A 261 17.63 3.91 9.49
N GLU A 262 16.74 2.92 9.46
CA GLU A 262 17.08 1.51 9.54
C GLU A 262 16.04 0.65 8.82
N LEU A 263 16.49 -0.21 7.90
CA LEU A 263 15.65 -1.18 7.21
C LEU A 263 16.44 -2.45 6.94
N THR A 264 15.93 -3.59 7.36
CA THR A 264 16.55 -4.87 7.00
C THR A 264 15.82 -5.48 5.80
N PHE A 265 16.54 -5.61 4.70
CA PHE A 265 16.05 -6.26 3.50
C PHE A 265 16.40 -7.75 3.55
N ARG A 266 15.51 -8.59 3.02
CA ARG A 266 15.69 -10.05 2.96
C ARG A 266 15.43 -10.59 1.55
N MET A 267 16.24 -11.54 1.12
CA MET A 267 15.97 -12.47 0.02
C MET A 267 16.36 -13.87 0.44
N VAL A 268 15.65 -14.87 -0.09
CA VAL A 268 15.88 -16.28 0.27
C VAL A 268 16.42 -17.06 -0.92
N GLU A 269 17.22 -18.07 -0.65
CA GLU A 269 17.66 -19.03 -1.67
C GLU A 269 16.81 -20.30 -1.69
N ASP A 270 17.00 -21.11 -2.73
CA ASP A 270 16.56 -22.51 -2.71
C ASP A 270 17.61 -23.36 -1.98
N GLU A 271 17.18 -24.39 -1.24
CA GLU A 271 18.10 -25.27 -0.49
C GLU A 271 18.98 -26.17 -1.37
N ARG A 272 18.89 -26.04 -2.70
CA ARG A 272 19.58 -26.89 -3.68
C ARG A 272 20.37 -26.04 -4.65
N PHE A 273 21.55 -26.53 -5.00
CA PHE A 273 22.27 -26.03 -6.17
C PHE A 273 21.48 -26.29 -7.46
N ILE A 274 21.20 -25.23 -8.20
CA ILE A 274 20.41 -25.25 -9.43
C ILE A 274 21.37 -25.20 -10.62
N PHE A 275 21.47 -26.31 -11.34
CA PHE A 275 22.22 -26.37 -12.59
C PHE A 275 21.52 -25.57 -13.69
N GLY A 276 22.34 -24.92 -14.52
CA GLY A 276 21.89 -24.20 -15.69
C GLY A 276 21.30 -25.12 -16.77
N GLY A 277 20.39 -24.54 -17.56
CA GLY A 277 19.83 -25.17 -18.75
C GLY A 277 20.89 -25.48 -19.80
N ARG A 278 20.61 -26.49 -20.64
CA ARG A 278 21.48 -26.96 -21.74
C ARG A 278 20.76 -27.07 -23.08
N ALA A 279 19.47 -26.72 -23.11
CA ALA A 279 18.68 -26.69 -24.32
C ALA A 279 18.16 -25.27 -24.57
N PRO A 280 18.06 -24.86 -25.85
CA PRO A 280 17.56 -23.53 -26.19
C PRO A 280 16.04 -23.40 -26.04
N LEU A 281 15.33 -24.46 -25.66
CA LEU A 281 13.87 -24.53 -25.61
C LEU A 281 13.37 -24.63 -24.16
N PRO A 282 12.31 -23.89 -23.78
CA PRO A 282 11.58 -22.90 -24.59
C PRO A 282 12.44 -21.72 -25.01
N ALA A 283 12.20 -21.21 -26.23
CA ALA A 283 13.01 -20.13 -26.80
C ALA A 283 13.00 -18.89 -25.89
N GLY A 284 14.18 -18.35 -25.61
CA GLY A 284 14.37 -17.19 -24.73
C GLY A 284 14.38 -17.50 -23.24
N GLU A 285 14.24 -18.76 -22.80
CA GLU A 285 14.35 -19.17 -21.38
C GLU A 285 15.29 -20.38 -21.22
N GLY A 286 15.15 -21.38 -22.09
CA GLY A 286 15.84 -22.66 -21.98
C GLY A 286 15.18 -23.61 -21.00
N ASP A 287 15.81 -24.76 -20.77
CA ASP A 287 15.28 -25.86 -19.97
C ASP A 287 15.75 -25.85 -18.51
N SER A 288 16.29 -24.74 -18.03
CA SER A 288 16.75 -24.60 -16.64
C SER A 288 15.61 -24.80 -15.65
N PHE A 289 15.87 -25.62 -14.62
CA PHE A 289 14.93 -25.85 -13.53
C PHE A 289 14.67 -24.57 -12.73
N GLY A 290 15.60 -23.63 -12.72
CA GLY A 290 15.46 -22.36 -12.00
C GLY A 290 14.23 -21.53 -12.43
N TRP A 291 13.78 -21.66 -13.68
CA TRP A 291 12.54 -21.01 -14.15
C TRP A 291 11.26 -21.57 -13.53
N THR A 292 11.32 -22.72 -12.89
CA THR A 292 10.19 -23.35 -12.19
C THR A 292 10.14 -23.02 -10.70
N LEU A 293 11.18 -22.35 -10.19
CA LEU A 293 11.25 -21.91 -8.80
C LEU A 293 10.29 -20.75 -8.54
N PRO A 294 9.89 -20.54 -7.27
CA PRO A 294 9.17 -19.33 -6.91
C PRO A 294 9.97 -18.07 -7.25
N ARG A 295 9.29 -17.04 -7.78
CA ARG A 295 9.96 -15.86 -8.36
C ARG A 295 10.88 -15.11 -7.38
N TRP A 296 10.57 -15.19 -6.09
CA TRP A 296 11.31 -14.49 -5.03
C TRP A 296 12.58 -15.19 -4.57
N THR A 297 12.92 -16.38 -5.10
CA THR A 297 14.20 -17.02 -4.75
C THR A 297 15.37 -16.34 -5.47
N LEU A 298 16.54 -16.36 -4.85
CA LEU A 298 17.76 -15.77 -5.39
C LEU A 298 18.08 -16.31 -6.79
N GLU A 299 17.88 -17.59 -7.04
CA GLU A 299 18.19 -18.23 -8.33
C GLU A 299 17.27 -17.74 -9.44
N TYR A 300 15.97 -17.59 -9.16
CA TYR A 300 15.03 -17.04 -10.13
C TYR A 300 15.36 -15.58 -10.43
N VAL A 301 15.69 -14.79 -9.38
CA VAL A 301 16.09 -13.40 -9.52
C VAL A 301 17.37 -13.29 -10.36
N ILE A 302 18.39 -14.10 -10.10
CA ILE A 302 19.64 -14.11 -10.88
C ILE A 302 19.36 -14.47 -12.34
N LEU A 303 18.60 -15.54 -12.60
CA LEU A 303 18.22 -15.94 -13.96
C LEU A 303 17.49 -14.82 -14.69
N SER A 304 16.48 -14.22 -14.05
CA SER A 304 15.68 -13.15 -14.63
C SER A 304 16.52 -11.90 -14.93
N GLY A 305 17.41 -11.50 -14.02
CA GLY A 305 18.28 -10.33 -14.22
C GLY A 305 19.35 -10.54 -15.28
N ALA A 306 19.96 -11.73 -15.31
CA ALA A 306 20.89 -12.09 -16.37
C ALA A 306 20.20 -12.18 -17.73
N ARG A 307 18.99 -12.76 -17.79
CA ARG A 307 18.19 -12.80 -19.03
C ARG A 307 17.82 -11.40 -19.50
N SER A 308 17.33 -10.51 -18.63
CA SER A 308 16.95 -9.15 -19.06
C SER A 308 18.13 -8.39 -19.64
N THR A 309 19.35 -8.66 -19.14
CA THR A 309 20.59 -8.04 -19.59
C THR A 309 21.09 -8.65 -20.91
N PHE A 310 21.08 -9.98 -21.04
CA PHE A 310 21.77 -10.68 -22.12
C PHE A 310 20.86 -11.37 -23.15
N ALA A 311 19.53 -11.27 -23.05
CA ALA A 311 18.60 -11.89 -24.01
C ALA A 311 18.74 -11.39 -25.45
N SER A 312 19.28 -10.19 -25.65
CA SER A 312 19.56 -9.62 -26.98
C SER A 312 21.03 -9.75 -27.40
N GLN A 313 21.87 -10.34 -26.54
CA GLN A 313 23.30 -10.44 -26.80
C GLN A 313 23.56 -11.34 -28.01
N SER A 314 24.32 -10.82 -28.97
CA SER A 314 24.77 -11.58 -30.13
C SER A 314 26.22 -11.23 -30.44
N ALA A 315 27.09 -12.24 -30.44
CA ALA A 315 28.53 -12.07 -30.59
C ALA A 315 29.15 -13.25 -31.34
N SER A 316 30.23 -12.96 -32.07
CA SER A 316 31.08 -13.99 -32.69
C SER A 316 32.51 -13.79 -32.18
N VAL A 317 32.91 -14.60 -31.21
CA VAL A 317 34.24 -14.54 -30.59
C VAL A 317 35.12 -15.58 -31.25
N SER A 318 36.27 -15.17 -31.78
CA SER A 318 37.21 -16.09 -32.43
C SER A 318 38.64 -15.84 -31.98
N TYR A 319 39.32 -16.88 -31.50
CA TYR A 319 40.74 -16.79 -31.14
C TYR A 319 41.59 -17.67 -32.05
N ARG A 320 42.65 -17.06 -32.60
CA ARG A 320 43.62 -17.69 -33.49
C ARG A 320 44.97 -17.72 -32.81
N GLN A 321 45.73 -18.79 -33.04
CA GLN A 321 47.17 -18.76 -32.75
C GLN A 321 47.90 -17.95 -33.82
N PRO A 322 49.07 -17.36 -33.49
CA PRO A 322 49.99 -16.85 -34.50
C PRO A 322 50.24 -17.92 -35.57
N ASP A 323 50.24 -17.52 -36.83
CA ASP A 323 50.50 -18.38 -38.01
C ASP A 323 49.40 -19.39 -38.40
N ARG A 324 48.17 -19.28 -37.88
CA ARG A 324 47.00 -20.04 -38.35
C ARG A 324 45.90 -19.15 -38.92
N GLU A 325 45.32 -19.53 -40.06
CA GLU A 325 44.14 -18.85 -40.62
C GLU A 325 42.85 -19.26 -39.91
N ASP A 326 42.71 -20.55 -39.57
CA ASP A 326 41.54 -21.07 -38.87
C ASP A 326 41.59 -20.79 -37.35
N PRO A 327 40.48 -20.35 -36.73
CA PRO A 327 40.40 -20.17 -35.29
C PRO A 327 40.51 -21.51 -34.56
N LEU A 328 41.22 -21.52 -33.43
CA LEU A 328 41.25 -22.68 -32.52
C LEU A 328 40.02 -22.72 -31.62
N PHE A 329 39.42 -21.56 -31.41
CA PHE A 329 38.22 -21.36 -30.62
C PHE A 329 37.29 -20.45 -31.39
N LEU A 330 36.04 -20.88 -31.55
CA LEU A 330 34.96 -20.11 -32.10
C LEU A 330 33.77 -20.20 -31.15
N ALA A 331 33.40 -19.09 -30.52
CA ALA A 331 32.13 -18.98 -29.85
C ALA A 331 31.15 -18.18 -30.70
N GLN A 332 29.91 -18.63 -30.73
CA GLN A 332 28.77 -17.85 -31.21
C GLN A 332 27.82 -17.66 -30.06
N VAL A 333 27.36 -16.43 -29.88
CA VAL A 333 26.22 -16.09 -29.03
C VAL A 333 25.14 -15.53 -29.95
N VAL A 334 23.94 -16.09 -29.87
CA VAL A 334 22.77 -15.63 -30.63
C VAL A 334 21.60 -15.55 -29.66
N ASP A 335 21.04 -14.36 -29.48
CA ASP A 335 19.96 -14.08 -28.53
C ASP A 335 20.24 -14.65 -27.12
N GLY A 336 21.49 -14.45 -26.67
CA GLY A 336 22.01 -14.95 -25.41
C GLY A 336 22.32 -16.45 -25.36
N TYR A 337 22.04 -17.23 -26.41
CA TYR A 337 22.39 -18.66 -26.48
C TYR A 337 23.80 -18.85 -27.01
N GLN A 338 24.66 -19.47 -26.22
CA GLN A 338 26.06 -19.68 -26.55
C GLN A 338 26.32 -21.09 -27.11
N THR A 339 27.17 -21.17 -28.13
CA THR A 339 27.80 -22.39 -28.63
C THR A 339 29.29 -22.15 -28.80
N ILE A 340 30.15 -23.07 -28.33
CA ILE A 340 31.61 -23.00 -28.54
C ILE A 340 32.08 -24.24 -29.29
N ASP A 341 32.81 -24.00 -30.37
CA ASP A 341 33.54 -24.99 -31.14
C ASP A 341 35.04 -24.81 -30.93
N VAL A 342 35.75 -25.91 -30.64
CA VAL A 342 37.21 -25.94 -30.54
C VAL A 342 37.81 -26.88 -31.58
N VAL A 343 38.85 -26.41 -32.27
CA VAL A 343 39.49 -27.16 -33.36
C VAL A 343 40.64 -28.01 -32.82
N GLY A 344 40.76 -29.26 -33.30
CA GLY A 344 41.89 -30.12 -32.97
C GLY A 344 41.84 -30.77 -31.59
N GLY A 345 40.69 -30.74 -30.91
CA GLY A 345 40.51 -31.32 -29.58
C GLY A 345 41.23 -30.57 -28.47
N VAL A 346 41.48 -29.27 -28.67
CA VAL A 346 42.07 -28.39 -27.66
C VAL A 346 41.04 -28.13 -26.57
N GLY A 347 41.22 -28.77 -25.41
CA GLY A 347 40.30 -28.66 -24.27
C GLY A 347 38.92 -29.28 -24.52
N ALA A 348 38.01 -29.07 -23.57
CA ALA A 348 36.60 -29.44 -23.69
C ALA A 348 35.76 -28.18 -23.47
N PRO A 349 35.06 -27.64 -24.47
CA PRO A 349 34.28 -26.43 -24.26
C PRO A 349 33.07 -26.70 -23.36
N PRO A 350 32.54 -25.67 -22.67
CA PRO A 350 31.23 -25.75 -22.03
C PRO A 350 30.17 -26.26 -23.01
N ALA A 351 29.19 -26.99 -22.48
CA ALA A 351 28.02 -27.37 -23.28
C ALA A 351 27.26 -26.11 -23.74
N PRO A 352 26.58 -26.16 -24.90
CA PRO A 352 25.70 -25.08 -25.31
C PRO A 352 24.64 -24.77 -24.25
N SER A 353 24.53 -23.50 -23.88
CA SER A 353 23.65 -23.00 -22.82
C SER A 353 23.34 -21.53 -23.06
N TYR A 354 22.30 -21.00 -22.43
CA TYR A 354 22.12 -19.55 -22.39
C TYR A 354 23.11 -18.89 -21.41
N LEU A 355 23.48 -17.65 -21.68
CA LEU A 355 24.37 -16.88 -20.79
C LEU A 355 23.80 -16.76 -19.37
N TRP A 356 22.48 -16.61 -19.20
CA TRP A 356 21.87 -16.57 -17.87
C TRP A 356 21.94 -17.90 -17.12
N ASP A 357 21.92 -19.03 -17.82
CA ASP A 357 22.10 -20.35 -17.21
C ASP A 357 23.52 -20.54 -16.70
N LEU A 358 24.51 -20.05 -17.46
CA LEU A 358 25.91 -20.07 -17.06
C LEU A 358 26.17 -19.12 -15.88
N LEU A 359 25.58 -17.92 -15.92
CA LEU A 359 25.72 -16.92 -14.86
C LEU A 359 24.99 -17.33 -13.57
N LEU A 360 23.90 -18.10 -13.65
CA LEU A 360 23.24 -18.67 -12.48
C LEU A 360 24.20 -19.56 -11.67
N GLU A 361 24.95 -20.45 -12.33
CA GLU A 361 25.90 -21.32 -11.63
C GLU A 361 27.05 -20.51 -11.01
N VAL A 362 27.62 -19.56 -11.76
CA VAL A 362 28.67 -18.65 -11.26
C VAL A 362 28.20 -17.85 -10.04
N ALA A 363 26.97 -17.32 -10.10
CA ALA A 363 26.41 -16.54 -9.01
C ALA A 363 26.14 -17.38 -7.76
N GLN A 364 25.64 -18.61 -7.90
CA GLN A 364 25.48 -19.52 -6.77
C GLN A 364 26.83 -19.83 -6.14
N THR A 365 27.85 -20.21 -6.92
CA THR A 365 29.18 -20.44 -6.37
C THR A 365 29.70 -19.23 -5.59
N ARG A 366 29.44 -18.02 -6.08
CA ARG A 366 29.77 -16.76 -5.38
C ARG A 366 28.98 -16.57 -4.08
N LEU A 367 27.68 -16.87 -4.07
CA LEU A 367 26.84 -16.80 -2.87
C LEU A 367 27.30 -17.77 -1.77
N HIS A 368 27.95 -18.87 -2.13
CA HIS A 368 28.47 -19.88 -1.20
C HIS A 368 29.95 -19.71 -0.83
N ASP A 369 30.58 -18.59 -1.20
CA ASP A 369 31.97 -18.27 -0.83
C ASP A 369 32.19 -18.38 0.69
N GLY A 370 33.37 -18.86 1.09
CA GLY A 370 33.69 -19.11 2.50
C GLY A 370 33.12 -20.42 3.06
N GLY A 371 32.50 -21.25 2.22
CA GLY A 371 32.03 -22.59 2.57
C GLY A 371 30.65 -22.62 3.22
N LEU A 372 29.79 -21.64 2.89
CA LEU A 372 28.37 -21.73 3.24
C LEU A 372 27.74 -22.93 2.52
N ALA A 373 26.94 -23.71 3.24
CA ALA A 373 26.22 -24.82 2.61
C ALA A 373 25.06 -24.27 1.75
N GLU A 374 24.62 -25.06 0.78
CA GLU A 374 23.36 -24.83 0.06
C GLU A 374 22.20 -24.78 1.08
N GLY A 375 21.37 -23.75 0.99
CA GLY A 375 20.31 -23.41 1.96
C GLY A 375 20.70 -22.44 3.08
N ASP A 376 22.00 -22.12 3.25
CA ASP A 376 22.50 -21.20 4.29
C ASP A 376 22.86 -19.77 3.78
N ALA A 377 22.69 -19.48 2.49
CA ALA A 377 23.00 -18.19 1.86
C ALA A 377 21.79 -17.24 1.70
N ASP A 378 20.72 -17.45 2.50
CA ASP A 378 19.68 -16.46 2.73
C ASP A 378 20.30 -15.07 3.03
N VAL A 379 19.98 -14.09 2.19
CA VAL A 379 20.58 -12.76 2.26
C VAL A 379 19.72 -11.87 3.15
N GLU A 380 20.30 -11.42 4.25
CA GLU A 380 19.74 -10.33 5.08
C GLU A 380 20.79 -9.24 5.29
N PHE A 381 20.42 -8.00 5.01
CA PHE A 381 21.28 -6.85 5.28
C PHE A 381 20.48 -5.65 5.78
N THR A 382 21.03 -4.97 6.78
CA THR A 382 20.45 -3.77 7.36
C THR A 382 21.05 -2.54 6.70
N LEU A 383 20.20 -1.78 6.04
CA LEU A 383 20.49 -0.49 5.48
C LEU A 383 20.25 0.60 6.51
N ARG A 384 21.07 1.65 6.46
CA ARG A 384 20.97 2.80 7.36
C ARG A 384 21.01 4.09 6.58
N ASP A 385 20.23 5.07 7.02
CA ASP A 385 20.19 6.43 6.46
C ASP A 385 19.93 6.48 4.94
N VAL A 386 19.03 5.63 4.44
CA VAL A 386 18.72 5.55 3.01
C VAL A 386 17.70 6.61 2.63
N PRO A 387 17.99 7.48 1.65
CA PRO A 387 17.01 8.43 1.13
C PRO A 387 15.78 7.71 0.57
N VAL A 388 14.59 8.18 0.93
CA VAL A 388 13.32 7.64 0.40
C VAL A 388 13.17 7.98 -1.09
N GLY A 389 13.75 9.10 -1.53
CA GLY A 389 13.69 9.56 -2.92
C GLY A 389 12.38 10.28 -3.28
N THR A 390 11.71 10.89 -2.29
CA THR A 390 10.53 11.75 -2.48
C THR A 390 10.67 13.02 -1.64
N ASP A 391 10.14 14.15 -2.09
CA ASP A 391 10.12 15.40 -1.32
C ASP A 391 8.96 15.38 -0.31
N THR A 392 9.19 15.92 0.88
CA THR A 392 8.16 16.20 1.89
C THR A 392 6.99 17.02 1.33
N ALA A 393 7.22 17.95 0.40
CA ALA A 393 6.14 18.70 -0.23
C ALA A 393 5.16 17.80 -1.01
N LEU A 394 5.68 16.75 -1.67
CA LEU A 394 4.86 15.76 -2.36
C LEU A 394 4.10 14.87 -1.38
N ILE A 395 4.70 14.52 -0.24
CA ILE A 395 4.03 13.79 0.84
C ILE A 395 2.84 14.61 1.35
N GLU A 396 3.04 15.89 1.68
CA GLU A 396 1.99 16.77 2.17
C GLU A 396 0.84 16.91 1.16
N GLN A 397 1.16 17.12 -0.12
CA GLN A 397 0.16 17.21 -1.16
C GLN A 397 -0.64 15.91 -1.30
N THR A 398 0.04 14.76 -1.30
CA THR A 398 -0.63 13.45 -1.41
C THR A 398 -1.53 13.19 -0.20
N MET A 399 -1.10 13.55 1.01
CA MET A 399 -1.94 13.48 2.22
C MET A 399 -3.22 14.30 2.06
N ARG A 400 -3.11 15.55 1.58
CA ARG A 400 -4.27 16.43 1.35
C ARG A 400 -5.24 15.82 0.35
N ASP A 401 -4.74 15.40 -0.80
CA ASP A 401 -5.57 14.83 -1.87
C ASP A 401 -6.28 13.55 -1.40
N ASN A 402 -5.59 12.69 -0.66
CA ASN A 402 -6.14 11.44 -0.16
C ASN A 402 -7.24 11.67 0.88
N LEU A 403 -6.99 12.52 1.88
CA LEU A 403 -7.97 12.83 2.92
C LEU A 403 -9.19 13.57 2.35
N ALA A 404 -9.00 14.43 1.34
CA ALA A 404 -10.11 15.07 0.62
C ALA A 404 -10.92 14.07 -0.21
N SER A 405 -10.29 13.02 -0.74
CA SER A 405 -10.96 11.96 -1.50
C SER A 405 -11.73 10.96 -0.63
N ASP A 406 -11.49 10.94 0.70
CA ASP A 406 -12.18 10.08 1.66
C ASP A 406 -12.67 10.84 2.90
N PRO A 407 -13.70 11.70 2.77
CA PRO A 407 -14.27 12.42 3.90
C PRO A 407 -14.81 11.47 4.99
N ASN A 408 -15.19 10.24 4.62
CA ASN A 408 -15.70 9.24 5.58
C ASN A 408 -14.60 8.78 6.55
N SER A 409 -13.35 8.67 6.11
CA SER A 409 -12.23 8.39 7.01
C SER A 409 -12.02 9.48 8.07
N LEU A 410 -12.34 10.74 7.72
CA LEU A 410 -12.34 11.87 8.64
C LEU A 410 -13.60 11.94 9.51
N LEU A 411 -14.62 11.14 9.20
CA LEU A 411 -15.88 11.16 9.94
C LEU A 411 -15.78 10.39 11.26
N ASP A 412 -15.06 9.27 11.31
CA ASP A 412 -14.78 8.59 12.59
C ASP A 412 -13.97 9.51 13.54
N ILE A 413 -13.07 10.32 12.96
CA ILE A 413 -12.29 11.36 13.63
C ILE A 413 -13.21 12.45 14.21
N ALA A 414 -14.15 12.95 13.40
CA ALA A 414 -15.13 13.95 13.81
C ALA A 414 -16.22 13.41 14.77
N GLN A 415 -16.57 12.12 14.67
CA GLN A 415 -17.58 11.47 15.52
C GLN A 415 -17.14 11.37 16.97
N GLN A 416 -15.85 11.09 17.23
CA GLN A 416 -15.29 11.06 18.59
C GLN A 416 -15.42 12.40 19.32
N LEU A 417 -15.52 13.51 18.61
CA LEU A 417 -15.66 14.84 19.20
C LEU A 417 -17.09 15.21 19.61
N ILE A 418 -18.08 14.67 18.92
CA ILE A 418 -19.46 15.17 19.00
C ILE A 418 -20.37 14.22 19.79
N ASP A 419 -19.92 12.98 20.09
CA ASP A 419 -20.72 11.97 20.77
C ASP A 419 -21.13 12.36 22.21
N SER A 420 -22.22 13.10 22.25
CA SER A 420 -22.89 13.61 23.44
C SER A 420 -24.39 13.28 23.37
N THR A 421 -24.73 12.25 22.58
CA THR A 421 -26.10 11.75 22.45
C THR A 421 -26.61 11.26 23.80
N ARG A 422 -27.90 11.45 24.05
CA ARG A 422 -28.57 11.02 25.28
C ARG A 422 -29.95 10.49 24.92
N GLY A 423 -30.19 9.22 25.21
CA GLY A 423 -31.45 8.54 24.90
C GLY A 423 -31.54 8.10 23.43
N GLU A 424 -32.59 7.35 23.11
CA GLU A 424 -32.76 6.64 21.84
C GLU A 424 -33.86 7.31 21.00
N ALA A 425 -33.56 8.43 20.35
CA ALA A 425 -34.61 9.14 19.61
C ALA A 425 -35.08 8.34 18.38
N ASP A 426 -36.38 8.31 18.11
CA ASP A 426 -36.97 7.75 16.89
C ASP A 426 -37.23 8.83 15.83
N PHE A 427 -37.29 10.09 16.24
CA PHE A 427 -37.28 11.25 15.34
C PHE A 427 -36.74 12.48 16.07
N TYR A 428 -36.29 13.47 15.32
CA TYR A 428 -35.75 14.72 15.85
C TYR A 428 -36.31 15.96 15.14
N TYR A 429 -36.27 17.09 15.86
CA TYR A 429 -36.75 18.37 15.36
C TYR A 429 -35.62 19.15 14.69
N VAL A 430 -35.88 19.63 13.48
CA VAL A 430 -34.99 20.49 12.71
C VAL A 430 -35.72 21.78 12.35
N ARG A 431 -35.05 22.91 12.56
CA ARG A 431 -35.47 24.20 12.01
C ARG A 431 -34.54 24.56 10.86
N SER A 432 -35.10 24.80 9.68
CA SER A 432 -34.32 25.21 8.51
C SER A 432 -33.80 26.63 8.68
N GLU A 433 -32.83 27.02 7.85
CA GLU A 433 -32.52 28.44 7.65
C GLU A 433 -33.71 29.14 6.95
N PRO A 434 -33.90 30.45 7.16
CA PRO A 434 -34.86 31.22 6.37
C PRO A 434 -34.49 31.19 4.89
N ARG A 435 -35.46 30.91 4.01
CA ARG A 435 -35.26 31.09 2.56
C ARG A 435 -35.08 32.57 2.24
N GLU A 436 -34.42 32.87 1.12
CA GLU A 436 -34.25 34.25 0.65
C GLU A 436 -35.63 34.97 0.56
N GLY A 437 -35.78 36.06 1.31
CA GLY A 437 -37.04 36.81 1.42
C GLY A 437 -38.00 36.37 2.55
N ALA A 438 -37.66 35.33 3.33
CA ALA A 438 -38.40 34.94 4.53
C ALA A 438 -37.70 35.45 5.81
N SER A 439 -38.49 35.90 6.79
CA SER A 439 -37.96 36.33 8.10
C SER A 439 -37.67 35.17 9.05
N GLU A 440 -38.19 33.98 8.76
CA GLU A 440 -38.14 32.81 9.64
C GLU A 440 -37.94 31.52 8.83
N GLY A 441 -37.15 30.60 9.40
CA GLY A 441 -37.00 29.24 8.89
C GLY A 441 -38.21 28.34 9.18
N GLU A 442 -38.36 27.27 8.40
CA GLU A 442 -39.44 26.29 8.50
C GLU A 442 -39.13 25.20 9.55
N ASP A 443 -40.18 24.58 10.08
CA ASP A 443 -40.10 23.55 11.12
C ASP A 443 -40.34 22.16 10.53
N TRP A 444 -39.45 21.24 10.87
CA TRP A 444 -39.43 19.91 10.31
C TRP A 444 -39.24 18.86 11.40
N LEU A 445 -39.86 17.70 11.19
CA LEU A 445 -39.52 16.48 11.89
C LEU A 445 -38.77 15.56 10.93
N PHE A 446 -37.67 15.00 11.41
CA PHE A 446 -36.81 14.08 10.69
C PHE A 446 -36.88 12.75 11.40
N TYR A 447 -37.27 11.70 10.67
CA TYR A 447 -37.25 10.34 11.17
C TYR A 447 -35.81 9.83 11.18
N VAL A 448 -35.38 9.15 12.24
CA VAL A 448 -33.99 8.66 12.32
C VAL A 448 -33.71 7.59 11.27
N GLU A 449 -32.49 7.54 10.76
CA GLU A 449 -32.00 6.45 9.92
C GLU A 449 -31.05 5.54 10.72
N GLU A 450 -30.65 4.40 10.17
CA GLU A 450 -29.79 3.42 10.86
C GLU A 450 -28.45 4.05 11.33
N ASP A 451 -27.89 4.94 10.51
CA ASP A 451 -26.65 5.66 10.79
C ASP A 451 -26.75 6.68 11.95
N ASP A 452 -27.96 7.07 12.35
CA ASP A 452 -28.17 7.99 13.49
C ASP A 452 -28.13 7.26 14.84
N ILE A 453 -28.22 5.92 14.82
CA ILE A 453 -28.17 5.12 16.04
C ILE A 453 -26.72 5.04 16.52
N ALA A 454 -26.51 5.41 17.79
CA ALA A 454 -25.20 5.35 18.42
C ALA A 454 -24.61 3.94 18.38
N ARG A 455 -23.27 3.85 18.35
CA ARG A 455 -22.54 2.58 18.44
C ARG A 455 -21.96 2.42 19.84
N GLY A 456 -22.03 1.21 20.38
CA GLY A 456 -21.39 0.85 21.64
C GLY A 456 -19.88 0.71 21.50
N ASP A 457 -19.21 0.47 22.63
CA ASP A 457 -17.75 0.27 22.70
C ASP A 457 -17.25 -0.92 21.83
N ASP A 458 -18.15 -1.84 21.47
CA ASP A 458 -17.89 -2.99 20.60
C ASP A 458 -18.12 -2.71 19.11
N GLY A 459 -18.45 -1.46 18.74
CA GLY A 459 -18.74 -1.02 17.38
C GLY A 459 -20.13 -1.43 16.85
N GLN A 460 -20.93 -2.15 17.64
CA GLN A 460 -22.30 -2.54 17.29
C GLN A 460 -23.27 -1.41 17.60
N LEU A 461 -24.42 -1.36 16.91
CA LEU A 461 -25.47 -0.40 17.25
C LEU A 461 -25.98 -0.66 18.67
N VAL A 462 -26.15 0.40 19.47
CA VAL A 462 -26.68 0.28 20.85
C VAL A 462 -28.11 -0.27 20.88
N ARG A 463 -28.84 -0.17 19.76
CA ARG A 463 -30.13 -0.83 19.51
C ARG A 463 -30.29 -1.18 18.03
N PRO A 464 -31.07 -2.22 17.67
CA PRO A 464 -31.34 -2.57 16.28
C PRO A 464 -32.24 -1.53 15.58
N TYR A 465 -32.05 -1.35 14.28
CA TYR A 465 -32.91 -0.52 13.42
C TYR A 465 -34.12 -1.33 12.90
N ASP A 466 -35.11 -1.54 13.77
CA ASP A 466 -36.25 -2.46 13.52
C ASP A 466 -37.56 -1.75 13.11
N TYR A 467 -37.47 -0.65 12.36
CA TYR A 467 -38.66 0.10 11.93
C TYR A 467 -39.29 -0.49 10.67
N ALA A 468 -40.50 -1.03 10.79
CA ALA A 468 -41.22 -1.62 9.66
C ALA A 468 -41.66 -0.60 8.59
N ASN A 469 -41.95 0.63 9.00
CA ASN A 469 -42.41 1.72 8.13
C ASN A 469 -41.80 3.05 8.59
N PRO A 470 -40.51 3.32 8.30
CA PRO A 470 -39.87 4.58 8.68
C PRO A 470 -40.53 5.77 7.96
N GLY A 471 -40.72 6.88 8.68
CA GLY A 471 -41.33 8.12 8.19
C GLY A 471 -42.60 8.53 8.93
N PHE A 472 -43.30 9.52 8.37
CA PHE A 472 -44.51 10.11 8.96
C PHE A 472 -45.73 9.90 8.04
N PHE A 473 -46.88 9.60 8.64
CA PHE A 473 -48.10 9.18 7.95
C PHE A 473 -49.32 10.00 8.37
N ALA A 474 -50.32 10.08 7.49
CA ALA A 474 -51.60 10.75 7.77
C ALA A 474 -52.64 9.82 8.43
N ASP A 475 -52.40 8.51 8.47
CA ASP A 475 -53.31 7.49 9.01
C ASP A 475 -52.62 6.52 9.98
N ALA A 476 -53.40 5.98 10.94
CA ALA A 476 -52.90 5.07 11.97
C ALA A 476 -52.51 3.68 11.41
N GLU A 477 -53.00 3.32 10.22
CA GLU A 477 -52.59 2.11 9.50
C GLU A 477 -51.24 2.25 8.78
N LEU A 478 -50.63 3.44 8.79
CA LEU A 478 -49.36 3.76 8.15
C LEU A 478 -49.36 3.52 6.63
N ARG A 479 -50.46 3.86 5.94
CA ARG A 479 -50.61 3.65 4.49
C ARG A 479 -50.36 4.90 3.65
N VAL A 480 -50.65 6.08 4.21
CA VAL A 480 -50.58 7.37 3.55
C VAL A 480 -49.37 8.13 4.10
N ARG A 481 -48.20 7.88 3.51
CA ARG A 481 -46.97 8.60 3.87
C ARG A 481 -47.08 10.06 3.47
N VAL A 482 -46.70 10.95 4.39
CA VAL A 482 -46.65 12.41 4.19
C VAL A 482 -45.24 12.97 4.33
N SER A 483 -44.29 12.16 4.81
CA SER A 483 -42.87 12.47 4.73
C SER A 483 -42.29 12.19 3.35
N SER A 484 -41.19 12.86 3.02
CA SER A 484 -40.37 12.57 1.83
C SER A 484 -38.88 12.67 2.14
N ARG A 485 -38.05 12.17 1.21
CA ARG A 485 -36.58 12.33 1.23
C ARG A 485 -36.09 13.52 0.41
N ASP A 486 -37.00 14.36 -0.09
CA ASP A 486 -36.64 15.56 -0.85
C ASP A 486 -35.71 16.46 -0.01
N GLU A 487 -34.89 17.25 -0.69
CA GLU A 487 -33.94 18.13 -0.01
C GLU A 487 -34.66 19.15 0.88
N ALA A 488 -34.42 19.09 2.18
CA ALA A 488 -34.84 20.11 3.14
C ALA A 488 -33.80 20.26 4.25
N ALA A 489 -33.55 21.49 4.67
CA ALA A 489 -32.51 21.81 5.66
C ALA A 489 -31.12 21.19 5.33
N ARG A 490 -30.78 21.09 4.04
CA ARG A 490 -29.54 20.49 3.49
C ARG A 490 -29.38 18.99 3.74
N ASP A 491 -30.47 18.28 3.96
CA ASP A 491 -30.48 16.82 4.09
C ASP A 491 -31.28 16.20 2.94
N THR A 492 -30.82 15.08 2.42
CA THR A 492 -31.48 14.25 1.37
C THR A 492 -31.70 12.80 1.81
N ARG A 493 -31.24 12.40 3.00
CA ARG A 493 -31.25 10.99 3.45
C ARG A 493 -32.51 10.62 4.22
N HIS A 494 -32.96 11.48 5.13
CA HIS A 494 -34.01 11.13 6.09
C HIS A 494 -35.40 11.29 5.50
N GLU A 495 -36.36 10.52 6.01
CA GLU A 495 -37.78 10.83 5.86
C GLU A 495 -38.14 12.06 6.70
N LYS A 496 -38.55 13.15 6.05
CA LYS A 496 -38.85 14.41 6.72
C LYS A 496 -40.22 14.97 6.35
N VAL A 497 -40.85 15.65 7.31
CA VAL A 497 -42.15 16.30 7.12
C VAL A 497 -42.13 17.70 7.71
N ARG A 498 -42.65 18.68 6.96
CA ARG A 498 -42.85 20.04 7.46
C ARG A 498 -44.03 20.05 8.41
N ILE A 499 -43.90 20.68 9.56
CA ILE A 499 -44.93 20.72 10.59
C ILE A 499 -45.44 22.13 10.89
N ALA A 500 -46.72 22.21 11.23
CA ALA A 500 -47.40 23.38 11.76
C ALA A 500 -48.23 23.01 13.00
N PRO A 501 -48.47 23.96 13.92
CA PRO A 501 -49.42 23.73 15.02
C PRO A 501 -50.78 23.27 14.50
N GLY A 502 -51.32 22.21 15.09
CA GLY A 502 -52.57 21.55 14.69
C GLY A 502 -52.38 20.31 13.82
N ASP A 503 -51.18 20.07 13.29
CA ASP A 503 -50.91 18.87 12.49
C ASP A 503 -51.01 17.60 13.34
N VAL A 504 -51.61 16.56 12.75
CA VAL A 504 -51.69 15.22 13.34
C VAL A 504 -50.99 14.24 12.41
N LEU A 505 -49.98 13.57 12.94
CA LEU A 505 -49.14 12.62 12.21
C LEU A 505 -49.15 11.27 12.93
N TYR A 506 -48.90 10.20 12.18
CA TYR A 506 -48.75 8.85 12.70
C TYR A 506 -47.36 8.33 12.37
N VAL A 507 -46.76 7.61 13.31
CA VAL A 507 -45.37 7.20 13.23
C VAL A 507 -45.21 5.77 13.78
N ALA A 508 -44.41 4.96 13.10
CA ALA A 508 -44.02 3.64 13.60
C ALA A 508 -43.01 3.81 14.74
N GLY A 509 -43.24 3.12 15.86
CA GLY A 509 -42.19 2.86 16.84
C GLY A 509 -41.48 1.54 16.55
N THR A 510 -40.72 1.04 17.52
CA THR A 510 -40.10 -0.29 17.42
C THR A 510 -41.18 -1.39 17.43
N GLY A 511 -40.96 -2.44 16.64
CA GLY A 511 -41.91 -3.56 16.49
C GLY A 511 -43.19 -3.18 15.74
N THR A 512 -44.36 -3.48 16.32
CA THR A 512 -45.69 -3.23 15.70
C THR A 512 -46.42 -2.00 16.24
N THR A 513 -45.73 -1.22 17.08
CA THR A 513 -46.32 -0.08 17.78
C THR A 513 -46.52 1.12 16.87
N VAL A 514 -47.61 1.84 17.09
CA VAL A 514 -47.92 3.06 16.33
C VAL A 514 -48.26 4.17 17.31
N TYR A 515 -47.68 5.34 17.07
CA TYR A 515 -47.92 6.55 17.85
C TYR A 515 -48.57 7.62 16.99
N GLN A 516 -49.52 8.34 17.59
CA GLN A 516 -50.06 9.58 17.07
C GLN A 516 -49.29 10.75 17.68
N LEU A 517 -48.83 11.66 16.82
CA LEU A 517 -48.17 12.90 17.15
C LEU A 517 -49.13 14.05 16.85
N GLU A 518 -49.49 14.84 17.85
CA GLU A 518 -50.25 16.08 17.68
C GLU A 518 -49.30 17.26 17.94
N VAL A 519 -49.06 18.08 16.92
CA VAL A 519 -48.20 19.26 16.99
C VAL A 519 -48.98 20.38 17.66
N LEU A 520 -48.52 20.84 18.81
CA LEU A 520 -49.17 21.89 19.59
C LEU A 520 -48.56 23.26 19.28
N ASP A 521 -49.18 24.31 19.82
CA ASP A 521 -48.64 25.67 19.76
C ASP A 521 -47.20 25.73 20.28
N LYS A 522 -46.36 26.45 19.55
CA LYS A 522 -44.93 26.52 19.86
C LYS A 522 -44.68 27.24 21.19
N PRO A 523 -43.91 26.64 22.10
CA PRO A 523 -43.49 27.31 23.33
C PRO A 523 -42.50 28.46 23.08
N SER A 524 -41.70 28.39 22.01
CA SER A 524 -40.72 29.43 21.63
C SER A 524 -40.22 29.19 20.20
N LEU A 525 -39.47 30.13 19.64
CA LEU A 525 -38.88 30.05 18.29
C LEU A 525 -38.12 28.72 18.04
N GLY A 526 -37.31 28.26 19.00
CA GLY A 526 -36.48 27.05 18.84
C GLY A 526 -37.05 25.79 19.49
N ARG A 527 -38.34 25.78 19.88
CA ARG A 527 -38.97 24.65 20.56
C ARG A 527 -40.33 24.35 19.97
N ILE A 528 -40.62 23.07 19.82
CA ILE A 528 -41.95 22.57 19.50
C ILE A 528 -42.52 21.82 20.69
N ALA A 529 -43.84 21.77 20.79
CA ALA A 529 -44.55 20.93 21.73
C ALA A 529 -45.30 19.86 20.93
N ILE A 530 -45.09 18.59 21.28
CA ILE A 530 -45.78 17.46 20.65
C ILE A 530 -46.49 16.68 21.75
N ARG A 531 -47.76 16.37 21.55
CA ARG A 531 -48.47 15.38 22.35
C ARG A 531 -48.36 14.03 21.64
N ILE A 532 -47.86 13.03 22.36
CA ILE A 532 -47.64 11.69 21.84
C ILE A 532 -48.67 10.76 22.48
N THR A 533 -49.43 10.04 21.65
CA THR A 533 -50.40 9.05 22.11
C THR A 533 -50.12 7.72 21.44
N ARG A 534 -49.85 6.67 22.21
CA ARG A 534 -49.75 5.32 21.66
C ARG A 534 -51.14 4.86 21.21
N VAL A 535 -51.29 4.53 19.93
CA VAL A 535 -52.57 4.10 19.32
C VAL A 535 -52.60 2.59 19.06
N ARG A 536 -51.44 1.94 18.94
CA ARG A 536 -51.32 0.48 18.81
C ARG A 536 -50.08 -0.07 19.52
#